data_AF-A0A412B5F4-F1
#
_entry.id   AF-A0A412B5F4-F1
#
_cell.length_a   1.000
_cell.length_b   1.000
_cell.length_c   1.000
_cell.angle_alpha   90.00
_cell.angle_beta   90.00
_cell.angle_gamma   90.00
#
_symmetry.space_group_name_H-M   'P 1'
#
loop_
_entity.id
_entity.type
_entity.pdbx_description
1 polymer ?
#
loop_
_entity_poly.entity_id
_entity_poly.type
_entity_poly.pdbx_seq_one_letter_code
_entity_poly.pdbx_strand_id
1 'polypeptide(L)'
;MLGSCDKNVDDFYPPYNYNYYIAFVDESGKDLLEGISTTLSDTKLPILEKGTYSYVFIPPNSKDQFTFSGIIELENVKGHNALGIHLGMADWHLHKKPEVITHNFASSFIFGDDEMHELVSYWKFDSMYKKADLVRVTIDNVDARIEMDTYKFQSLAILTLK
;
A
#
# COMPACT_ATOMS: atom_id res chain seq x y z
N MET A 1 -11.86 -46.31 -4.01
CA MET A 1 -12.15 -44.87 -3.91
C MET A 1 -10.91 -44.21 -3.35
N LEU A 2 -10.19 -43.46 -4.20
CA LEU A 2 -8.99 -42.73 -3.80
C LEU A 2 -9.42 -41.56 -2.91
N GLY A 3 -8.73 -41.42 -1.78
CA GLY A 3 -9.04 -40.47 -0.73
C GLY A 3 -9.03 -39.03 -1.22
N SER A 4 -9.96 -38.26 -0.66
CA SER A 4 -9.96 -36.80 -0.67
C SER A 4 -8.55 -36.30 -0.42
N CYS A 5 -8.01 -35.50 -1.35
CA CYS A 5 -6.91 -34.61 -1.04
C CYS A 5 -7.48 -33.50 -0.16
N ASP A 6 -7.61 -33.78 1.13
CA ASP A 6 -7.84 -32.74 2.12
C ASP A 6 -6.61 -31.83 2.05
N LYS A 7 -6.80 -30.64 1.47
CA LYS A 7 -5.79 -29.61 1.43
C LYS A 7 -5.45 -29.28 2.88
N ASN A 8 -4.26 -29.67 3.32
CA ASN A 8 -3.77 -29.33 4.65
C ASN A 8 -3.87 -27.81 4.81
N VAL A 9 -4.55 -27.38 5.86
CA VAL A 9 -4.72 -25.98 6.26
C VAL A 9 -3.35 -25.36 6.63
N ASP A 10 -2.30 -26.19 6.73
CA ASP A 10 -0.95 -25.85 7.13
C ASP A 10 0.02 -25.54 5.97
N ASP A 11 -0.40 -25.64 4.70
CA ASP A 11 0.41 -25.19 3.54
C ASP A 11 0.26 -23.68 3.26
N PHE A 12 0.01 -22.87 4.30
CA PHE A 12 0.03 -21.41 4.19
C PHE A 12 1.49 -20.94 4.10
N TYR A 13 2.04 -20.93 2.89
CA TYR A 13 3.27 -20.17 2.62
C TYR A 13 3.01 -18.69 3.00
N PRO A 14 3.97 -18.00 3.64
CA PRO A 14 3.78 -16.61 4.06
C PRO A 14 3.43 -15.75 2.84
N PRO A 15 2.48 -14.80 2.97
CA PRO A 15 2.00 -14.03 1.83
C PRO A 15 3.11 -13.18 1.21
N TYR A 16 2.99 -12.90 -0.09
CA TYR A 16 3.79 -11.85 -0.73
C TYR A 16 3.25 -10.50 -0.29
N ASN A 17 4.11 -9.68 0.30
CA ASN A 17 3.73 -8.38 0.83
C ASN A 17 4.12 -7.26 -0.15
N TYR A 18 3.17 -6.36 -0.37
CA TYR A 18 3.31 -5.12 -1.15
C TYR A 18 3.22 -3.95 -0.18
N ASN A 19 4.27 -3.78 0.63
CA ASN A 19 4.28 -2.80 1.70
C ASN A 19 5.17 -1.61 1.34
N TYR A 20 4.62 -0.42 1.44
CA TYR A 20 5.35 0.83 1.25
C TYR A 20 4.66 1.97 2.00
N TYR A 21 5.40 3.06 2.18
CA TYR A 21 4.86 4.30 2.72
C TYR A 21 4.71 5.33 1.61
N ILE A 22 3.71 6.18 1.73
CA ILE A 22 3.50 7.29 0.81
C ILE A 22 3.31 8.61 1.56
N ALA A 23 4.12 9.60 1.23
CA ALA A 23 4.03 10.97 1.74
C ALA A 23 3.55 11.91 0.63
N PHE A 24 2.84 12.96 1.03
CA PHE A 24 2.35 14.00 0.14
C PHE A 24 2.96 15.33 0.55
N VAL A 25 3.52 16.06 -0.41
CA VAL A 25 4.07 17.39 -0.20
C VAL A 25 3.56 18.37 -1.26
N ASP A 26 3.52 19.66 -0.94
CA ASP A 26 3.30 20.69 -1.95
C ASP A 26 4.58 21.03 -2.74
N GLU A 27 4.47 21.91 -3.74
CA GLU A 27 5.61 22.37 -4.55
C GLU A 27 6.71 23.07 -3.73
N SER A 28 6.41 23.56 -2.52
CA SER A 28 7.40 24.14 -1.61
C SER A 28 8.11 23.09 -0.74
N GLY A 29 7.65 21.84 -0.79
CA GLY A 29 8.12 20.73 0.04
C GLY A 29 7.45 20.64 1.41
N LYS A 30 6.37 21.39 1.66
CA LYS A 30 5.60 21.31 2.90
C LYS A 30 4.82 20.01 2.94
N ASP A 31 4.84 19.34 4.09
CA ASP A 31 4.07 18.13 4.35
C ASP A 31 2.55 18.41 4.35
N LEU A 32 1.81 17.71 3.47
CA LEU A 32 0.36 17.86 3.32
C LEU A 32 -0.44 16.95 4.24
N LEU A 33 0.21 16.05 4.99
CA LEU A 33 -0.42 15.25 6.03
C LEU A 33 -0.29 15.89 7.42
N GLU A 34 0.41 17.03 7.54
CA GLU A 34 0.52 17.77 8.79
C GLU A 34 -0.86 18.23 9.27
N GLY A 35 -1.30 17.70 10.43
CA GLY A 35 -2.60 18.02 11.02
C GLY A 35 -3.77 17.17 10.50
N ILE A 36 -3.51 16.13 9.69
CA ILE A 36 -4.56 15.19 9.28
C ILE A 36 -5.20 14.51 10.50
N SER A 37 -6.52 14.33 10.47
CA SER A 37 -7.22 13.69 11.59
C SER A 37 -6.87 12.20 11.69
N THR A 38 -6.49 11.78 12.89
CA THR A 38 -6.14 10.39 13.19
C THR A 38 -6.88 9.88 14.42
N THR A 39 -7.07 8.56 14.46
CA THR A 39 -7.46 7.83 15.67
C THR A 39 -6.45 6.73 15.95
N LEU A 40 -6.63 5.97 17.03
CA LEU A 40 -5.77 4.84 17.38
C LEU A 40 -6.42 3.53 16.92
N SER A 41 -5.61 2.65 16.32
CA SER A 41 -5.96 1.26 16.10
C SER A 41 -6.06 0.49 17.44
N ASP A 42 -6.55 -0.75 17.40
CA ASP A 42 -6.54 -1.66 18.56
C ASP A 42 -5.11 -1.91 19.09
N THR A 43 -4.10 -1.80 18.22
CA THR A 43 -2.68 -1.91 18.55
C THR A 43 -2.04 -0.59 18.96
N LYS A 44 -2.83 0.48 19.13
CA LYS A 44 -2.41 1.84 19.51
C LYS A 44 -1.50 2.52 18.48
N LEU A 45 -1.60 2.13 17.21
CA LEU A 45 -0.95 2.84 16.11
C LEU A 45 -1.86 3.97 15.61
N PRO A 46 -1.31 5.15 15.25
CA PRO A 46 -2.07 6.18 14.58
C PRO A 46 -2.57 5.69 13.23
N ILE A 47 -3.86 5.84 12.97
CA ILE A 47 -4.51 5.51 11.70
C ILE A 47 -5.40 6.66 11.26
N LEU A 48 -5.64 6.79 9.95
CA LEU A 48 -6.58 7.79 9.45
C LEU A 48 -7.98 7.55 10.02
N GLU A 49 -8.64 8.64 10.43
CA GLU A 49 -10.01 8.57 10.95
C GLU A 49 -10.99 8.12 9.86
N LYS A 50 -11.84 7.13 10.15
CA LYS A 50 -12.82 6.64 9.18
C LYS A 50 -13.79 7.75 8.78
N GLY A 51 -14.06 7.87 7.49
CA GLY A 51 -14.96 8.89 6.93
C GLY A 51 -14.27 10.18 6.52
N THR A 52 -12.98 10.36 6.81
CA THR A 52 -12.17 11.48 6.28
C THR A 52 -11.47 11.15 4.96
N TYR A 53 -11.61 9.89 4.51
CA TYR A 53 -11.04 9.37 3.29
C TYR A 53 -11.87 8.22 2.73
N SER A 54 -11.69 7.93 1.43
CA SER A 54 -12.12 6.68 0.80
C SER A 54 -10.93 6.01 0.14
N TYR A 55 -10.65 4.75 0.46
CA TYR A 55 -9.53 4.01 -0.11
C TYR A 55 -9.98 2.62 -0.55
N VAL A 56 -9.90 2.36 -1.86
CA VAL A 56 -10.48 1.17 -2.50
C VAL A 56 -9.39 0.43 -3.26
N PHE A 57 -9.08 -0.80 -2.87
CA PHE A 57 -8.20 -1.68 -3.62
C PHE A 57 -8.90 -2.27 -4.84
N ILE A 58 -8.23 -2.23 -6.00
CA ILE A 58 -8.74 -2.80 -7.26
C ILE A 58 -7.89 -4.04 -7.58
N PRO A 59 -8.42 -5.26 -7.39
CA PRO A 59 -7.67 -6.49 -7.64
C PRO A 59 -7.35 -6.64 -9.14
N PRO A 60 -6.09 -6.94 -9.51
CA PRO A 60 -5.69 -7.15 -10.91
C PRO A 60 -6.46 -8.28 -11.59
N ASN A 61 -6.80 -9.33 -10.83
CA ASN A 61 -7.67 -10.42 -11.25
C ASN A 61 -8.67 -10.74 -10.14
N SER A 62 -9.94 -10.95 -10.49
CA SER A 62 -11.00 -11.27 -9.53
C SER A 62 -10.81 -12.61 -8.81
N LYS A 63 -9.91 -13.47 -9.31
CA LYS A 63 -9.53 -14.75 -8.68
C LYS A 63 -8.32 -14.64 -7.76
N ASP A 64 -7.62 -13.50 -7.76
CA ASP A 64 -6.48 -13.31 -6.87
C ASP A 64 -6.96 -13.14 -5.43
N GLN A 65 -6.23 -13.75 -4.51
CA GLN A 65 -6.57 -13.73 -3.09
C GLN A 65 -5.67 -12.76 -2.36
N PHE A 66 -6.21 -11.57 -2.12
CA PHE A 66 -5.55 -10.50 -1.39
C PHE A 66 -6.17 -10.33 0.00
N THR A 67 -5.30 -10.08 0.97
CA THR A 67 -5.65 -9.58 2.29
C THR A 67 -5.34 -8.10 2.34
N PHE A 68 -6.38 -7.29 2.48
CA PHE A 68 -6.30 -5.84 2.61
C PHE A 68 -7.18 -5.40 3.79
N SER A 69 -6.62 -4.67 4.75
CA SER A 69 -7.35 -4.29 5.97
C SER A 69 -8.26 -3.07 5.76
N GLY A 70 -8.03 -2.24 4.75
CA GLY A 70 -8.68 -0.93 4.62
C GLY A 70 -8.17 0.13 5.59
N ILE A 71 -7.29 -0.26 6.52
CA ILE A 71 -6.71 0.62 7.53
C ILE A 71 -5.44 1.23 6.96
N ILE A 72 -5.36 2.55 7.04
CA ILE A 72 -4.20 3.32 6.61
C ILE A 72 -3.51 3.87 7.86
N GLU A 73 -2.31 3.36 8.13
CA GLU A 73 -1.48 3.78 9.26
C GLU A 73 -0.80 5.11 8.93
N LEU A 74 -0.58 5.95 9.94
CA LEU A 74 0.20 7.18 9.81
C LEU A 74 1.47 7.04 10.65
N GLU A 75 2.62 7.14 10.00
CA GLU A 75 3.93 7.11 10.65
C GLU A 75 4.83 8.24 10.17
N ASN A 76 5.81 8.62 10.99
CA ASN A 76 6.90 9.50 10.53
C ASN A 76 8.02 8.65 9.92
N VAL A 77 8.27 8.83 8.63
CA VAL A 77 9.27 8.11 7.85
C VAL A 77 10.20 9.11 7.18
N LYS A 78 11.49 9.06 7.54
CA LYS A 78 12.53 9.96 7.01
C LYS A 78 12.19 11.46 7.12
N GLY A 79 11.46 11.86 8.16
CA GLY A 79 11.06 13.24 8.39
C GLY A 79 9.75 13.66 7.71
N HIS A 80 9.09 12.75 6.99
CA HIS A 80 7.76 12.96 6.43
C HIS A 80 6.72 12.21 7.24
N ASN A 81 5.55 12.81 7.48
CA ASN A 81 4.36 12.02 7.78
C ASN A 81 4.02 11.22 6.52
N ALA A 82 3.73 9.94 6.69
CA ALA A 82 3.50 9.04 5.57
C ALA A 82 2.42 8.01 5.90
N LEU A 83 1.61 7.69 4.89
CA LEU A 83 0.56 6.69 4.95
C LEU A 83 1.16 5.30 4.66
N GLY A 84 0.95 4.36 5.56
CA GLY A 84 1.34 2.96 5.40
C GLY A 84 0.34 2.22 4.51
N ILE A 85 0.80 1.76 3.34
CA ILE A 85 0.02 0.92 2.43
C ILE A 85 0.48 -0.52 2.61
N HIS A 86 -0.43 -1.37 3.10
CA HIS A 86 -0.15 -2.77 3.41
C HIS A 86 -1.12 -3.71 2.71
N LEU A 87 -0.59 -4.53 1.82
CA LEU A 87 -1.34 -5.51 1.05
C LEU A 87 -0.58 -6.83 1.03
N GLY A 88 -1.28 -7.91 1.41
CA GLY A 88 -0.74 -9.27 1.36
C GLY A 88 -1.44 -10.08 0.28
N MET A 89 -0.70 -10.89 -0.48
CA MET A 89 -1.27 -11.86 -1.42
C MET A 89 -0.92 -13.28 -0.96
N ALA A 90 -1.92 -14.15 -0.89
CA ALA A 90 -1.69 -15.56 -0.55
C ALA A 90 -0.76 -16.22 -1.58
N ASP A 91 0.28 -16.92 -1.11
CA ASP A 91 1.21 -17.66 -1.96
C ASP A 91 0.69 -19.09 -2.13
N TRP A 92 -0.13 -19.32 -3.16
CA TRP A 92 -0.43 -20.68 -3.63
C TRP A 92 0.31 -20.97 -4.93
N HIS A 93 0.70 -22.25 -5.11
CA HIS A 93 1.33 -22.70 -6.34
C HIS A 93 0.52 -22.27 -7.57
N LEU A 94 1.19 -21.58 -8.51
CA LEU A 94 0.68 -21.10 -9.82
C LEU A 94 0.00 -19.72 -9.85
N HIS A 95 -0.14 -18.98 -8.75
CA HIS A 95 -0.57 -17.58 -8.86
C HIS A 95 0.48 -16.74 -9.57
N LYS A 96 0.04 -15.95 -10.55
CA LYS A 96 0.87 -14.87 -11.09
C LYS A 96 1.01 -13.83 -9.99
N LYS A 97 2.23 -13.36 -9.76
CA LYS A 97 2.52 -12.28 -8.82
C LYS A 97 2.33 -10.96 -9.58
N PRO A 98 1.26 -10.20 -9.32
CA PRO A 98 1.02 -8.97 -10.05
C PRO A 98 2.11 -7.94 -9.76
N GLU A 99 2.71 -7.42 -10.82
CA GLU A 99 3.71 -6.36 -10.75
C GLU A 99 3.08 -4.96 -10.72
N VAL A 100 1.76 -4.86 -10.83
CA VAL A 100 1.00 -3.60 -10.80
C VAL A 100 -0.16 -3.77 -9.82
N ILE A 101 -0.26 -2.85 -8.86
CA ILE A 101 -1.30 -2.82 -7.84
C ILE A 101 -1.96 -1.44 -7.87
N THR A 102 -3.27 -1.41 -8.07
CA THR A 102 -4.06 -0.18 -8.19
C THR A 102 -5.01 -0.01 -7.00
N HIS A 103 -5.08 1.21 -6.50
CA HIS A 103 -6.08 1.66 -5.55
C HIS A 103 -6.69 2.97 -6.06
N ASN A 104 -7.93 3.23 -5.67
CA ASN A 104 -8.49 4.58 -5.78
C ASN A 104 -8.52 5.21 -4.38
N PHE A 105 -8.11 6.47 -4.29
CA PHE A 105 -7.97 7.19 -3.04
C PHE A 105 -8.60 8.58 -3.15
N ALA A 106 -9.52 8.90 -2.24
CA ALA A 106 -10.09 10.24 -2.09
C ALA A 106 -9.84 10.77 -0.68
N SER A 107 -9.45 12.04 -0.61
CA SER A 107 -9.34 12.80 0.63
C SER A 107 -9.25 14.29 0.32
N SER A 108 -10.28 15.05 0.69
CA SER A 108 -10.28 16.52 0.53
C SER A 108 -9.24 17.23 1.37
N PHE A 109 -8.71 16.58 2.41
CA PHE A 109 -7.59 17.10 3.16
C PHE A 109 -6.28 17.08 2.34
N ILE A 110 -6.05 16.00 1.58
CA ILE A 110 -4.79 15.77 0.86
C ILE A 110 -4.85 16.43 -0.53
N PHE A 111 -5.94 16.21 -1.26
CA PHE A 111 -6.08 16.62 -2.65
C PHE A 111 -6.82 17.95 -2.83
N GLY A 112 -7.53 18.42 -1.80
CA GLY A 112 -8.33 19.64 -1.88
C GLY A 112 -9.70 19.46 -2.54
N ASP A 113 -10.06 18.23 -2.92
CA ASP A 113 -11.34 17.85 -3.51
C ASP A 113 -11.81 16.47 -3.00
N ASP A 114 -13.04 16.09 -3.38
CA ASP A 114 -13.64 14.80 -3.00
C ASP A 114 -13.56 13.76 -4.14
N GLU A 115 -12.71 13.98 -5.16
CA GLU A 115 -12.56 13.07 -6.30
C GLU A 115 -11.74 11.82 -5.93
N MET A 116 -11.94 10.75 -6.69
CA MET A 116 -11.19 9.51 -6.52
C MET A 116 -9.96 9.56 -7.42
N HIS A 117 -8.79 9.68 -6.81
CA HIS A 117 -7.50 9.69 -7.50
C HIS A 117 -6.95 8.26 -7.63
N GLU A 118 -6.38 7.93 -8.79
CA GLU A 118 -5.83 6.60 -9.06
C GLU A 118 -4.40 6.50 -8.54
N LEU A 119 -4.20 5.72 -7.48
CA LEU A 119 -2.89 5.38 -6.91
C LEU A 119 -2.42 4.03 -7.45
N VAL A 120 -1.35 4.04 -8.26
CA VAL A 120 -0.76 2.83 -8.85
C VAL A 120 0.64 2.62 -8.30
N SER A 121 0.91 1.40 -7.83
CA SER A 121 2.24 0.97 -7.39
C SER A 121 2.75 -0.15 -8.29
N TYR A 122 4.03 -0.04 -8.69
CA TYR A 122 4.70 -0.97 -9.59
C TYR A 122 5.81 -1.69 -8.84
N TRP A 123 5.90 -2.98 -9.09
CA TRP A 123 6.66 -3.91 -8.28
C TRP A 123 7.48 -4.84 -9.15
N LYS A 124 8.65 -5.22 -8.65
CA LYS A 124 9.49 -6.26 -9.26
C LYS A 124 9.73 -7.36 -8.25
N PHE A 125 9.45 -8.60 -8.63
CA PHE A 125 9.66 -9.73 -7.74
C PHE A 125 11.10 -10.25 -7.82
N ASP A 126 11.76 -10.27 -6.67
CA ASP A 126 12.95 -11.09 -6.49
C ASP A 126 12.53 -12.49 -6.02
N SER A 127 12.85 -13.50 -6.84
CA SER A 127 12.56 -14.90 -6.55
C SER A 127 13.32 -15.43 -5.34
N MET A 128 14.41 -14.77 -4.91
CA MET A 128 15.26 -15.22 -3.81
C MET A 128 14.72 -14.86 -2.43
N TYR A 129 13.98 -13.75 -2.28
CA TYR A 129 13.60 -13.20 -0.96
C TYR A 129 12.09 -13.17 -0.67
N LYS A 130 11.25 -13.74 -1.56
CA LYS A 130 9.78 -13.67 -1.49
C LYS A 130 9.25 -12.25 -1.26
N LYS A 131 9.94 -11.26 -1.81
CA LYS A 131 9.63 -9.85 -1.63
C LYS A 131 9.47 -9.19 -3.00
N ALA A 132 8.50 -8.28 -3.05
CA ALA A 132 8.31 -7.35 -4.14
C ALA A 132 9.11 -6.07 -3.84
N ASP A 133 10.01 -5.68 -4.73
CA ASP A 133 10.66 -4.38 -4.65
C ASP A 133 9.77 -3.34 -5.32
N LEU A 134 9.45 -2.27 -4.60
CA LEU A 134 8.73 -1.13 -5.15
C LEU A 134 9.63 -0.38 -6.12
N VAL A 135 9.18 -0.24 -7.37
CA VAL A 135 9.94 0.39 -8.45
C VAL A 135 9.42 1.77 -8.80
N ARG A 136 8.10 1.97 -8.71
CA ARG A 136 7.43 3.21 -9.11
C ARG A 136 6.09 3.33 -8.37
N VAL A 137 5.71 4.55 -8.04
CA VAL A 137 4.36 4.88 -7.58
C VAL A 137 3.88 6.08 -8.36
N THR A 138 2.62 6.07 -8.78
CA THR A 138 1.98 7.21 -9.42
C THR A 138 0.65 7.52 -8.77
N ILE A 139 0.28 8.80 -8.72
CA ILE A 139 -1.11 9.22 -8.49
C ILE A 139 -1.60 10.00 -9.71
N ASP A 140 -2.73 9.60 -10.31
CA ASP A 140 -3.25 10.18 -11.56
C ASP A 140 -2.18 10.33 -12.66
N ASN A 141 -1.32 9.33 -12.79
CA ASN A 141 -0.15 9.30 -13.70
C ASN A 141 0.98 10.29 -13.37
N VAL A 142 0.94 10.99 -12.23
CA VAL A 142 2.04 11.79 -11.71
C VAL A 142 2.98 10.91 -10.90
N ASP A 143 4.26 10.92 -11.25
CA ASP A 143 5.29 10.10 -10.62
C ASP A 143 5.72 10.59 -9.23
N ALA A 144 5.79 9.66 -8.29
CA ALA A 144 6.40 9.87 -6.99
C ALA A 144 7.93 9.69 -7.06
N ARG A 145 8.64 10.45 -6.23
CA ARG A 145 10.06 10.18 -5.95
C ARG A 145 10.17 9.04 -4.95
N ILE A 146 10.85 7.96 -5.31
CA ILE A 146 11.07 6.82 -4.42
C ILE A 146 12.38 6.99 -3.63
N GLU A 147 12.28 6.90 -2.31
CA GLU A 147 13.41 6.83 -1.40
C GLU A 147 13.45 5.46 -0.71
N MET A 148 14.38 4.61 -1.15
CA MET A 148 14.56 3.28 -0.53
C MET A 148 15.11 3.41 0.89
N ASP A 149 14.51 2.70 1.85
CA ASP A 149 15.09 2.52 3.18
C ASP A 149 15.89 1.21 3.19
N THR A 150 17.20 1.32 3.43
CA THR A 150 18.12 0.17 3.50
C THR A 150 17.92 -0.69 4.75
N TYR A 151 17.21 -0.19 5.78
CA TYR A 151 17.07 -0.83 7.09
C TYR A 151 15.64 -1.24 7.45
N LYS A 152 14.59 -0.55 7.00
CA LYS A 152 13.19 -0.89 7.34
C LYS A 152 12.44 -1.76 6.33
N PHE A 153 13.10 -2.23 5.27
CA PHE A 153 12.48 -3.09 4.24
C PHE A 153 11.23 -2.51 3.55
N GLN A 154 10.88 -1.23 3.74
CA GLN A 154 9.73 -0.59 3.11
C GLN A 154 10.17 0.73 2.49
N SER A 155 9.83 0.93 1.21
CA SER A 155 10.18 2.14 0.46
C SER A 155 9.27 3.29 0.84
N LEU A 156 9.79 4.52 0.83
CA LEU A 156 8.99 5.74 0.93
C LEU A 156 8.79 6.32 -0.47
N ALA A 157 7.55 6.49 -0.90
CA ALA A 157 7.18 7.24 -2.08
C ALA A 157 6.77 8.67 -1.67
N ILE A 158 7.37 9.68 -2.29
CA ILE A 158 7.06 11.08 -2.00
C ILE A 158 6.39 11.69 -3.24
N LEU A 159 5.12 12.04 -3.10
CA LEU A 159 4.32 12.69 -4.14
C LEU A 159 4.31 14.20 -3.93
N THR A 160 4.63 14.95 -4.98
CA THR A 160 4.48 16.41 -5.00
C THR A 160 3.17 16.76 -5.72
N LEU A 161 2.24 17.36 -4.98
CA LEU A 161 0.96 17.85 -5.50
C LEU A 161 1.08 19.34 -5.85
N LYS A 162 0.30 19.78 -6.84
CA LYS A 162 0.29 21.15 -7.35
C LYS A 162 -0.92 21.94 -6.86
#